data_AF-A0A9D1W4K1-F1
#
_entry.id   AF-A0A9D1W4K1-F1
#
_cell.length_a   1.000
_cell.length_b   1.000
_cell.length_c   1.000
_cell.angle_alpha   90.00
_cell.angle_beta   90.00
_cell.angle_gamma   90.00
#
_symmetry.space_group_name_H-M   'P 1'
#
loop_
_entity.id
_entity.type
_entity.pdbx_description
1 polymer ?
#
loop_
_entity_poly.entity_id
_entity_poly.type
_entity_poly.pdbx_seq_one_letter_code
_entity_poly.pdbx_strand_id
1 'polypeptide(L)'
;MKNKITLTIILTSLFMLLTGALTAHAACTGHLDGVSGDTISGWAWDPEDPQKEVSVTLTIKNAADSAVVRSLTVNACESFSHLADAGIGTGNYGFSANAALSALPDGVYLAEASGNGDRLPNTLVLDKSGASVKTISASGVRSLGAFTTTAYCPCYTCSEGWGRSTSTGAVATARHTIAVDPRVIPYGSRVLVGGVVYTAEDRGGGVKGNHIDIFFDTHAETRQYGTRTMEVLLLQ
;
A
#
# COMPACT_ATOMS: atom_id res chain seq x y z
N MET A 1 -41.78 69.26 22.97
CA MET A 1 -40.90 69.03 21.80
C MET A 1 -39.65 68.28 22.27
N LYS A 2 -39.52 67.01 21.83
CA LYS A 2 -38.31 66.22 21.56
C LYS A 2 -37.14 66.22 22.58
N ASN A 3 -37.05 65.09 23.28
CA ASN A 3 -35.92 64.43 23.95
C ASN A 3 -34.55 64.62 23.30
N LYS A 4 -33.49 64.50 24.12
CA LYS A 4 -32.42 63.49 23.95
C LYS A 4 -31.54 63.40 25.20
N ILE A 5 -31.79 62.36 26.00
CA ILE A 5 -30.91 61.89 27.08
C ILE A 5 -29.91 60.93 26.42
N THR A 6 -28.63 61.26 26.48
CA THR A 6 -27.54 60.43 25.94
C THR A 6 -27.25 59.31 26.94
N LEU A 7 -27.82 58.13 26.70
CA LEU A 7 -27.58 56.92 27.48
C LEU A 7 -26.41 56.15 26.86
N THR A 8 -25.24 56.20 27.51
CA THR A 8 -24.05 55.43 27.12
C THR A 8 -24.26 53.97 27.54
N ILE A 9 -24.63 53.11 26.59
CA ILE A 9 -24.73 51.66 26.78
C ILE A 9 -23.33 51.06 26.63
N ILE A 10 -22.73 50.65 27.76
CA ILE A 10 -21.52 49.83 27.76
C ILE A 10 -21.97 48.39 27.45
N LEU A 11 -21.84 48.00 26.20
CA LEU A 11 -22.06 46.62 25.75
C LEU A 11 -20.79 45.82 26.07
N THR A 12 -20.72 45.22 27.26
CA THR A 12 -19.70 44.20 27.56
C THR A 12 -20.05 42.94 26.78
N SER A 13 -19.52 42.85 25.56
CA SER A 13 -19.54 41.64 24.74
C SER A 13 -18.72 40.55 25.44
N LEU A 14 -19.43 39.69 26.19
CA LEU A 14 -18.92 38.41 26.68
C LEU A 14 -18.72 37.49 25.47
N PHE A 15 -17.54 37.58 24.87
CA PHE A 15 -17.08 36.65 23.86
C PHE A 15 -16.71 35.35 24.59
N MET A 16 -17.68 34.46 24.79
CA MET A 16 -17.41 33.06 25.15
C MET A 16 -16.65 32.46 23.96
N LEU A 17 -15.32 32.48 24.04
CA LEU A 17 -14.45 31.62 23.25
C LEU A 17 -14.82 30.19 23.63
N LEU A 18 -15.71 29.59 22.85
CA LEU A 18 -15.89 28.15 22.79
C LEU A 18 -14.61 27.59 22.17
N THR A 19 -13.56 27.48 22.98
CA THR A 19 -12.38 26.68 22.64
C THR A 19 -12.85 25.24 22.67
N GLY A 20 -13.41 24.76 21.55
CA GLY A 20 -13.47 23.34 21.29
C GLY A 20 -12.03 22.86 21.29
N ALA A 21 -11.61 22.22 22.37
CA ALA A 21 -10.39 21.44 22.35
C ALA A 21 -10.60 20.40 21.26
N LEU A 22 -9.93 20.53 20.12
CA LEU A 22 -9.66 19.38 19.27
C LEU A 22 -8.78 18.49 20.13
N THR A 23 -9.38 17.55 20.85
CA THR A 23 -8.64 16.43 21.41
C THR A 23 -8.08 15.67 20.24
N ALA A 24 -6.78 15.83 20.00
CA ALA A 24 -6.04 14.96 19.10
C ALA A 24 -6.15 13.55 19.69
N HIS A 25 -7.02 12.72 19.10
CA HIS A 25 -7.13 11.32 19.49
C HIS A 25 -5.81 10.64 19.16
N ALA A 26 -5.25 9.90 20.11
CA ALA A 26 -4.12 9.03 19.85
C ALA A 26 -4.61 7.88 18.97
N ALA A 27 -4.17 7.87 17.71
CA ALA A 27 -4.57 6.86 16.75
C ALA A 27 -4.23 5.44 17.25
N CYS A 28 -5.08 4.47 16.90
CA CYS A 28 -4.79 3.06 17.18
C CYS A 28 -3.40 2.68 16.65
N THR A 29 -2.63 1.98 17.47
CA THR A 29 -1.34 1.42 17.09
C THR A 29 -1.48 -0.06 16.75
N GLY A 30 -0.62 -0.59 15.89
CA GLY A 30 -0.69 -1.98 15.47
C GLY A 30 0.17 -2.24 14.24
N HIS A 31 0.04 -3.43 13.65
CA HIS A 31 0.49 -3.72 12.28
C HIS A 31 -0.02 -5.07 11.80
N LEU A 32 0.16 -5.34 10.52
CA LEU A 32 0.04 -6.66 9.92
C LEU A 32 1.36 -7.42 10.05
N ASP A 33 1.32 -8.63 10.60
CA ASP A 33 2.50 -9.49 10.84
C ASP A 33 2.84 -10.32 9.59
N GLY A 34 1.83 -10.83 8.90
CA GLY A 34 2.03 -11.67 7.71
C GLY A 34 0.81 -12.47 7.30
N VAL A 35 1.04 -13.48 6.46
CA VAL A 35 -0.01 -14.40 6.00
C VAL A 35 0.45 -15.85 6.17
N SER A 36 -0.48 -16.73 6.49
CA SER A 36 -0.30 -18.18 6.50
C SER A 36 -1.51 -18.82 5.80
N GLY A 37 -1.26 -19.34 4.60
CA GLY A 37 -2.33 -19.79 3.71
C GLY A 37 -3.31 -18.67 3.38
N ASP A 38 -4.56 -18.82 3.79
CA ASP A 38 -5.62 -17.84 3.59
C ASP A 38 -5.78 -16.83 4.74
N THR A 39 -5.00 -16.98 5.81
CA THR A 39 -5.17 -16.18 7.03
C THR A 39 -4.11 -15.11 7.11
N ILE A 40 -4.54 -13.86 7.25
CA ILE A 40 -3.69 -12.71 7.55
C ILE A 40 -3.76 -12.44 9.05
N SER A 41 -2.62 -12.25 9.69
CA SER A 41 -2.52 -11.97 11.12
C SER A 41 -1.83 -10.64 11.40
N GLY A 42 -2.08 -10.12 12.59
CA GLY A 42 -1.48 -8.88 13.08
C GLY A 42 -1.90 -8.60 14.52
N TRP A 43 -1.64 -7.38 14.97
CA TRP A 43 -2.18 -6.88 16.22
C TRP A 43 -2.60 -5.42 16.11
N ALA A 44 -3.53 -5.02 16.96
CA ALA A 44 -3.98 -3.65 17.10
C ALA A 44 -4.31 -3.34 18.57
N TRP A 45 -3.92 -2.16 19.02
CA TRP A 45 -4.09 -1.70 20.39
C TRP A 45 -4.49 -0.22 20.39
N ASP A 46 -5.47 0.10 21.22
CA ASP A 46 -5.91 1.47 21.47
C ASP A 46 -5.32 1.94 22.82
N PRO A 47 -4.37 2.89 22.81
CA PRO A 47 -3.78 3.40 24.04
C PRO A 47 -4.75 4.28 24.85
N GLU A 48 -5.83 4.80 24.25
CA GLU A 48 -6.84 5.60 24.95
C GLU A 48 -7.84 4.72 25.72
N ASP A 49 -8.11 3.52 25.20
CA ASP A 49 -8.92 2.50 25.89
C ASP A 49 -8.25 1.12 25.90
N PRO A 50 -7.17 0.91 26.69
CA PRO A 50 -6.41 -0.34 26.72
C PRO A 50 -7.19 -1.57 27.24
N GLN A 51 -8.39 -1.35 27.78
CA GLN A 51 -9.25 -2.41 28.30
C GLN A 51 -10.25 -2.92 27.25
N LYS A 52 -10.38 -2.21 26.13
CA LYS A 52 -11.34 -2.52 25.08
C LYS A 52 -10.65 -3.19 23.89
N GLU A 53 -11.34 -4.18 23.32
CA GLU A 53 -10.90 -4.82 22.08
C GLU A 53 -10.96 -3.83 20.92
N VAL A 54 -9.93 -3.85 20.08
CA VAL A 54 -9.89 -3.04 18.86
C VAL A 54 -10.62 -3.78 17.74
N SER A 55 -11.56 -3.11 17.08
CA SER A 55 -12.19 -3.64 15.86
C SER A 55 -11.29 -3.36 14.67
N VAL A 56 -10.69 -4.41 14.11
CA VAL A 56 -9.77 -4.34 12.99
C VAL A 56 -10.51 -4.62 11.69
N THR A 57 -10.50 -3.64 10.78
CA THR A 57 -10.99 -3.82 9.41
C THR A 57 -9.81 -4.06 8.47
N LEU A 58 -9.76 -5.26 7.91
CA LEU A 58 -8.81 -5.70 6.91
C LEU A 58 -9.41 -5.49 5.51
N THR A 59 -8.75 -4.68 4.69
CA THR A 59 -9.13 -4.40 3.30
C THR A 59 -8.11 -5.00 2.36
N ILE A 60 -8.58 -5.77 1.37
CA ILE A 60 -7.76 -6.36 0.32
C ILE A 60 -8.13 -5.69 -0.98
N LYS A 61 -7.15 -5.08 -1.63
CA LYS A 61 -7.28 -4.42 -2.93
C LYS A 61 -6.52 -5.20 -3.99
N ASN A 62 -7.08 -5.28 -5.19
CA ASN A 62 -6.34 -5.71 -6.35
C ASN A 62 -5.29 -4.64 -6.68
N ALA A 63 -4.02 -5.04 -6.79
CA ALA A 63 -2.94 -4.10 -7.04
C ALA A 63 -2.94 -3.50 -8.45
N ALA A 64 -3.65 -4.10 -9.41
CA ALA A 64 -3.66 -3.65 -10.79
C ALA A 64 -4.56 -2.42 -11.02
N ASP A 65 -5.67 -2.32 -10.28
CA ASP A 65 -6.70 -1.29 -10.45
C ASP A 65 -7.10 -0.61 -9.13
N SER A 66 -6.45 -0.98 -8.02
CA SER A 66 -6.76 -0.52 -6.66
C SER A 66 -8.19 -0.85 -6.20
N ALA A 67 -8.92 -1.71 -6.91
CA ALA A 67 -10.29 -2.08 -6.55
C ALA A 67 -10.31 -2.93 -5.29
N VAL A 68 -11.18 -2.60 -4.34
CA VAL A 68 -11.40 -3.42 -3.14
C VAL A 68 -12.06 -4.73 -3.55
N VAL A 69 -11.35 -5.84 -3.37
CA VAL A 69 -11.83 -7.19 -3.67
C VAL A 69 -12.39 -7.91 -2.45
N ARG A 70 -11.94 -7.51 -1.25
CA ARG A 70 -12.45 -8.03 0.02
C ARG A 70 -12.33 -6.97 1.11
N SER A 71 -13.29 -6.96 2.02
CA SER A 71 -13.19 -6.24 3.29
C SER A 71 -13.76 -7.14 4.39
N LEU A 72 -13.05 -7.27 5.50
CA LEU A 72 -13.40 -8.12 6.64
C LEU A 72 -13.18 -7.33 7.92
N THR A 73 -14.03 -7.55 8.91
CA THR A 73 -13.86 -6.95 10.24
C THR A 73 -13.73 -8.07 11.26
N VAL A 74 -12.67 -8.01 12.06
CA VAL A 74 -12.38 -8.94 13.15
C VAL A 74 -12.05 -8.14 14.42
N ASN A 75 -12.19 -8.76 15.59
CA ASN A 75 -11.74 -8.14 16.83
C ASN A 75 -10.33 -8.61 17.15
N ALA A 76 -9.50 -7.67 17.61
CA ALA A 76 -8.21 -7.96 18.21
C ALA A 76 -8.43 -8.53 19.62
N CYS A 77 -8.65 -9.84 19.72
CA CYS A 77 -8.94 -10.54 20.97
C CYS A 77 -7.99 -11.73 21.25
N GLU A 78 -7.03 -12.00 20.36
CA GLU A 78 -6.03 -13.04 20.57
C GLU A 78 -4.98 -12.59 21.60
N SER A 79 -4.67 -13.49 22.53
CA SER A 79 -3.92 -13.17 23.75
C SER A 79 -2.41 -13.30 23.60
N PHE A 80 -1.70 -12.27 24.03
CA PHE A 80 -0.26 -12.25 24.29
C PHE A 80 -0.02 -12.17 25.81
N SER A 81 -0.01 -13.32 26.48
CA SER A 81 0.02 -13.42 27.95
C SER A 81 1.13 -12.60 28.63
N HIS A 82 2.30 -12.50 28.01
CA HIS A 82 3.44 -11.74 28.52
C HIS A 82 3.19 -10.21 28.63
N LEU A 83 2.23 -9.65 27.87
CA LEU A 83 1.88 -8.22 27.95
C LEU A 83 0.91 -7.93 29.10
N ALA A 84 0.00 -8.87 29.38
CA ALA A 84 -0.88 -8.79 30.54
C ALA A 84 -0.07 -8.88 31.85
N ASP A 85 0.91 -9.78 31.90
CA ASP A 85 1.82 -9.93 33.04
C ASP A 85 2.70 -8.68 33.27
N ALA A 86 2.97 -7.91 32.21
CA ALA A 86 3.69 -6.63 32.28
C ALA A 86 2.78 -5.43 32.67
N GLY A 87 1.48 -5.65 32.88
CA GLY A 87 0.52 -4.60 33.24
C GLY A 87 0.09 -3.71 32.07
N ILE A 88 0.31 -4.14 30.83
CA ILE A 88 -0.04 -3.39 29.61
C ILE A 88 -1.45 -3.82 29.15
N GLY A 89 -2.47 -3.23 29.76
CA GLY A 89 -3.90 -3.51 29.49
C GLY A 89 -4.26 -5.01 29.56
N THR A 90 -5.10 -5.52 28.66
CA THR A 90 -5.61 -6.92 28.72
C THR A 90 -4.64 -7.96 28.15
N GLY A 91 -3.66 -7.54 27.34
CA GLY A 91 -2.80 -8.43 26.56
C GLY A 91 -3.51 -9.10 25.37
N ASN A 92 -4.81 -8.85 25.15
CA ASN A 92 -5.58 -9.41 24.04
C ASN A 92 -5.63 -8.40 22.89
N TYR A 93 -4.58 -8.39 22.06
CA TYR A 93 -4.42 -7.40 20.99
C TYR A 93 -4.16 -8.04 19.61
N GLY A 94 -4.00 -9.36 19.55
CA GLY A 94 -3.77 -10.07 18.29
C GLY A 94 -5.08 -10.29 17.54
N PHE A 95 -4.98 -10.38 16.21
CA PHE A 95 -6.08 -10.81 15.37
C PHE A 95 -5.60 -11.74 14.26
N SER A 96 -6.47 -12.67 13.87
CA SER A 96 -6.34 -13.47 12.66
C SER A 96 -7.60 -13.34 11.81
N ALA A 97 -7.43 -13.01 10.54
CA ALA A 97 -8.53 -12.84 9.60
C ALA A 97 -8.34 -13.79 8.40
N ASN A 98 -9.28 -14.72 8.21
CA ASN A 98 -9.32 -15.54 7.01
C ASN A 98 -9.76 -14.67 5.82
N ALA A 99 -8.78 -14.29 5.00
CA ALA A 99 -8.95 -13.50 3.79
C ALA A 99 -9.46 -14.33 2.60
N ALA A 100 -9.38 -15.66 2.68
CA ALA A 100 -9.67 -16.61 1.61
C ALA A 100 -9.00 -16.18 0.29
N LEU A 101 -7.69 -15.94 0.36
CA LEU A 101 -6.85 -15.46 -0.75
C LEU A 101 -6.82 -16.47 -1.90
N SER A 102 -6.84 -17.76 -1.59
CA SER A 102 -6.85 -18.88 -2.53
C SER A 102 -8.06 -18.87 -3.47
N ALA A 103 -9.16 -18.23 -3.05
CA ALA A 103 -10.37 -18.07 -3.84
C ALA A 103 -10.35 -16.84 -4.76
N LEU A 104 -9.34 -15.97 -4.64
CA LEU A 104 -9.18 -14.82 -5.51
C LEU A 104 -8.59 -15.24 -6.87
N PRO A 105 -8.89 -14.50 -7.96
CA PRO A 105 -8.23 -14.69 -9.24
C PRO A 105 -6.69 -14.61 -9.14
N ASP A 106 -6.00 -15.07 -10.18
CA ASP A 106 -4.56 -14.87 -10.26
C ASP A 106 -4.24 -13.37 -10.32
N GLY A 107 -3.42 -12.90 -9.39
CA GLY A 107 -3.05 -11.50 -9.28
C GLY A 107 -2.20 -11.22 -8.04
N VAL A 108 -1.81 -9.95 -7.91
CA VAL A 108 -1.19 -9.43 -6.69
C VAL A 108 -2.19 -8.53 -5.98
N TYR A 109 -2.20 -8.64 -4.67
CA TYR A 109 -3.13 -7.97 -3.79
C TYR A 109 -2.38 -7.14 -2.75
N LEU A 110 -2.98 -6.04 -2.34
CA LEU A 110 -2.51 -5.21 -1.22
C LEU A 110 -3.46 -5.40 -0.06
N ALA A 111 -2.96 -5.89 1.07
CA ALA A 111 -3.72 -5.96 2.31
C ALA A 111 -3.33 -4.80 3.22
N GLU A 112 -4.35 -4.07 3.65
CA GLU A 112 -4.26 -2.92 4.55
C GLU A 112 -5.19 -3.13 5.74
N ALA A 113 -4.81 -2.69 6.93
CA ALA A 113 -5.64 -2.80 8.12
C ALA A 113 -5.92 -1.43 8.74
N SER A 114 -7.05 -1.32 9.40
CA SER A 114 -7.41 -0.17 10.24
C SER A 114 -8.00 -0.64 11.56
N GLY A 115 -7.58 -0.06 12.68
CA GLY A 115 -8.12 -0.33 14.02
C GLY A 115 -9.05 0.82 14.41
N ASN A 116 -10.30 0.53 14.75
CA ASN A 116 -11.34 1.53 15.09
C ASN A 116 -11.49 2.68 14.06
N GLY A 117 -11.08 2.45 12.80
CA GLY A 117 -11.08 3.43 11.72
C GLY A 117 -9.73 4.11 11.44
N ASP A 118 -8.75 3.98 12.34
CA ASP A 118 -7.40 4.49 12.14
C ASP A 118 -6.55 3.51 11.34
N ARG A 119 -5.87 4.00 10.29
CA ARG A 119 -5.03 3.15 9.45
C ARG A 119 -3.81 2.65 10.22
N LEU A 120 -3.68 1.32 10.33
CA LEU A 120 -2.51 0.70 10.94
C LEU A 120 -1.30 0.82 9.99
N PRO A 121 -0.08 0.89 10.52
CA PRO A 121 1.12 0.92 9.70
C PRO A 121 1.34 -0.44 9.01
N ASN A 122 1.93 -0.35 7.82
CA ASN A 122 2.31 -1.44 6.92
C ASN A 122 1.19 -1.93 5.99
N THR A 123 1.61 -2.34 4.80
CA THR A 123 0.79 -2.96 3.76
C THR A 123 1.47 -4.27 3.38
N LEU A 124 0.71 -5.36 3.35
CA LEU A 124 1.22 -6.63 2.83
C LEU A 124 0.97 -6.65 1.32
N VAL A 125 2.03 -6.90 0.54
CA VAL A 125 1.90 -7.31 -0.85
C VAL A 125 1.75 -8.84 -0.85
N LEU A 126 0.71 -9.34 -1.49
CA LEU A 126 0.30 -10.74 -1.46
C LEU A 126 0.04 -11.26 -2.87
N ASP A 127 0.19 -12.57 -3.08
CA ASP A 127 -0.40 -13.27 -4.22
C ASP A 127 -1.55 -14.19 -3.74
N LYS A 128 -2.28 -14.83 -4.66
CA LYS A 128 -3.38 -15.74 -4.29
C LYS A 128 -2.96 -16.93 -3.43
N SER A 129 -1.67 -17.30 -3.44
CA SER A 129 -1.14 -18.42 -2.66
C SER A 129 -0.74 -18.02 -1.24
N GLY A 130 -0.79 -16.73 -0.92
CA GLY A 130 -0.27 -16.19 0.33
C GLY A 130 1.25 -16.38 0.46
N ALA A 131 1.97 -16.70 -0.61
CA ALA A 131 3.38 -17.12 -0.51
C ALA A 131 4.34 -15.94 -0.60
N SER A 132 4.03 -14.92 -1.41
CA SER A 132 4.91 -13.79 -1.64
C SER A 132 4.65 -12.63 -0.68
N VAL A 133 4.78 -12.84 0.64
CA VAL A 133 4.65 -11.75 1.62
C VAL A 133 5.86 -10.84 1.55
N LYS A 134 5.67 -9.63 1.03
CA LYS A 134 6.57 -8.51 1.34
C LYS A 134 5.80 -7.54 2.23
N THR A 135 6.13 -7.53 3.52
CA THR A 135 5.69 -6.48 4.44
C THR A 135 6.43 -5.21 4.07
N ILE A 136 5.70 -4.21 3.61
CA ILE A 136 6.25 -2.90 3.28
C ILE A 136 5.60 -1.92 4.24
N SER A 137 6.37 -0.97 4.77
CA SER A 137 5.77 0.08 5.59
C SER A 137 4.69 0.81 4.80
N ALA A 138 3.69 1.33 5.49
CA ALA A 138 2.64 2.15 4.88
C ALA A 138 3.21 3.33 4.08
N SER A 139 4.40 3.82 4.48
CA SER A 139 5.22 4.82 3.80
C SER A 139 6.13 4.27 2.69
N GLY A 140 6.37 2.95 2.67
CA GLY A 140 7.22 2.27 1.70
C GLY A 140 6.50 1.88 0.40
N VAL A 141 5.17 1.96 0.34
CA VAL A 141 4.42 1.88 -0.92
C VAL A 141 4.06 3.29 -1.36
N ARG A 142 4.70 3.78 -2.42
CA ARG A 142 4.48 5.12 -2.96
C ARG A 142 3.99 5.05 -4.40
N SER A 143 2.80 5.57 -4.67
CA SER A 143 2.35 5.72 -6.05
C SER A 143 3.26 6.69 -6.80
N LEU A 144 3.76 6.26 -7.95
CA LEU A 144 4.47 7.09 -8.92
C LEU A 144 3.52 7.68 -9.96
N GLY A 145 2.24 7.29 -9.92
CA GLY A 145 1.22 7.67 -10.89
C GLY A 145 1.12 6.71 -12.07
N ALA A 146 0.43 7.16 -13.11
CA ALA A 146 0.23 6.39 -14.34
C ALA A 146 1.45 6.46 -15.25
N PHE A 147 1.92 5.30 -15.71
CA PHE A 147 3.00 5.15 -16.67
C PHE A 147 2.47 4.50 -17.94
N THR A 148 3.05 4.89 -19.08
CA THR A 148 2.94 4.09 -20.29
C THR A 148 3.78 2.83 -20.10
N THR A 149 3.20 1.67 -20.34
CA THR A 149 3.90 0.39 -20.31
C THR A 149 3.91 -0.23 -21.69
N THR A 150 5.08 -0.65 -22.14
CA THR A 150 5.28 -1.42 -23.37
C THR A 150 5.95 -2.74 -23.05
N ALA A 151 6.21 -3.54 -24.09
CA ALA A 151 6.86 -4.82 -23.94
C ALA A 151 8.01 -4.97 -24.95
N TYR A 152 9.12 -5.54 -24.48
CA TYR A 152 10.26 -5.94 -25.30
C TYR A 152 10.66 -7.38 -24.98
N CYS A 153 11.41 -7.99 -25.89
CA CYS A 153 11.89 -9.36 -25.77
C CYS A 153 13.32 -9.46 -26.31
N PRO A 154 14.01 -10.61 -26.15
CA PRO A 154 15.41 -10.72 -26.53
C PRO A 154 15.64 -10.84 -28.05
N CYS A 155 14.60 -10.69 -28.88
CA CYS A 155 14.79 -10.71 -30.32
C CYS A 155 15.59 -9.49 -30.79
N TYR A 156 16.28 -9.62 -31.92
CA TYR A 156 17.14 -8.56 -32.46
C TYR A 156 16.40 -7.24 -32.66
N THR A 157 15.15 -7.27 -33.13
CA THR A 157 14.36 -6.07 -33.41
C THR A 157 13.95 -5.31 -32.15
N CYS A 158 13.58 -6.00 -31.08
CA CYS A 158 13.15 -5.37 -29.83
C CYS A 158 14.33 -4.92 -28.97
N SER A 159 15.41 -5.70 -28.97
CA SER A 159 16.58 -5.45 -28.12
C SER A 159 17.73 -4.78 -28.85
N GLU A 160 17.58 -4.42 -30.13
CA GLU A 160 18.67 -3.88 -30.97
C GLU A 160 19.94 -4.78 -30.98
N GLY A 161 19.74 -6.09 -30.84
CA GLY A 161 20.82 -7.09 -30.80
C GLY A 161 21.43 -7.34 -29.42
N TRP A 162 20.98 -6.65 -28.37
CA TRP A 162 21.46 -6.86 -26.99
C TRP A 162 20.91 -8.15 -26.34
N GLY A 163 19.84 -8.72 -26.88
CA GLY A 163 19.25 -9.94 -26.36
C GLY A 163 18.71 -9.77 -24.94
N ARG A 164 19.30 -10.49 -23.98
CA ARG A 164 18.93 -10.44 -22.54
C ARG A 164 19.86 -9.57 -21.70
N SER A 165 20.87 -8.95 -22.30
CA SER A 165 21.84 -8.13 -21.56
C SER A 165 21.19 -6.80 -21.14
N THR A 166 21.07 -6.57 -19.84
CA THR A 166 20.52 -5.31 -19.32
C THR A 166 21.62 -4.29 -19.03
N SER A 167 21.23 -3.01 -18.90
CA SER A 167 22.15 -1.93 -18.55
C SER A 167 22.82 -2.07 -17.17
N THR A 168 22.27 -2.84 -16.24
CA THR A 168 22.91 -3.12 -14.95
C THR A 168 23.84 -4.34 -14.99
N GLY A 169 23.85 -5.10 -16.09
CA GLY A 169 24.57 -6.37 -16.21
C GLY A 169 23.79 -7.59 -15.70
N ALA A 170 22.55 -7.41 -15.25
CA ALA A 170 21.65 -8.52 -14.97
C ALA A 170 21.23 -9.23 -16.28
N VAL A 171 20.78 -10.48 -16.15
CA VAL A 171 20.17 -11.21 -17.28
C VAL A 171 18.67 -10.99 -17.21
N ALA A 172 18.12 -10.39 -18.27
CA ALA A 172 16.70 -10.09 -18.33
C ALA A 172 15.85 -11.38 -18.22
N THR A 173 14.86 -11.36 -17.34
CA THR A 173 13.92 -12.46 -17.11
C THR A 173 12.48 -11.97 -17.07
N ALA A 174 11.57 -12.74 -17.68
CA ALA A 174 10.16 -12.38 -17.74
C ALA A 174 9.55 -12.35 -16.33
N ARG A 175 8.56 -11.47 -16.12
CA ARG A 175 7.93 -11.22 -14.81
C ARG A 175 8.90 -10.73 -13.72
N HIS A 176 10.07 -10.22 -14.10
CA HIS A 176 11.06 -9.68 -13.16
C HIS A 176 11.71 -8.41 -13.70
N THR A 177 12.31 -8.46 -14.89
CA THR A 177 13.09 -7.34 -15.42
C THR A 177 12.22 -6.29 -16.11
N ILE A 178 12.49 -5.00 -15.82
CA ILE A 178 11.95 -3.86 -16.57
C ILE A 178 13.05 -2.89 -16.99
N ALA A 179 12.85 -2.26 -18.14
CA ALA A 179 13.59 -1.08 -18.56
C ALA A 179 12.86 0.19 -18.13
N VAL A 180 13.59 1.16 -17.57
CA VAL A 180 13.03 2.40 -17.01
C VAL A 180 13.86 3.62 -17.36
N ASP A 181 13.35 4.81 -17.03
CA ASP A 181 14.17 6.00 -16.86
C ASP A 181 14.76 6.04 -15.43
N PRO A 182 16.09 5.87 -15.24
CA PRO A 182 16.70 5.83 -13.91
C PRO A 182 16.55 7.11 -13.09
N ARG A 183 16.21 8.24 -13.74
CA ARG A 183 15.95 9.51 -13.08
C ARG A 183 14.59 9.54 -12.40
N VAL A 184 13.66 8.69 -12.84
CA VAL A 184 12.31 8.54 -12.28
C VAL A 184 12.23 7.32 -11.38
N ILE A 185 12.76 6.18 -11.85
CA ILE A 185 12.82 4.92 -11.10
C ILE A 185 14.29 4.47 -11.08
N PRO A 186 15.04 4.73 -9.99
CA PRO A 186 16.44 4.33 -9.90
C PRO A 186 16.64 2.82 -10.07
N TYR A 187 17.78 2.41 -10.61
CA TYR A 187 18.10 0.99 -10.74
C TYR A 187 18.08 0.26 -9.38
N GLY A 188 17.67 -1.01 -9.41
CA GLY A 188 17.44 -1.84 -8.22
C GLY A 188 16.11 -1.56 -7.51
N SER A 189 15.40 -0.49 -7.88
CA SER A 189 14.05 -0.24 -7.36
C SER A 189 13.10 -1.38 -7.73
N ARG A 190 12.22 -1.74 -6.80
CA ARG A 190 11.14 -2.68 -7.05
C ARG A 190 9.84 -1.90 -7.24
N VAL A 191 9.11 -2.21 -8.30
CA VAL A 191 7.83 -1.57 -8.60
C VAL A 191 6.74 -2.60 -8.85
N LEU A 192 5.52 -2.26 -8.46
CA LEU A 192 4.33 -3.04 -8.75
C LEU A 192 3.62 -2.42 -9.95
N VAL A 193 3.47 -3.21 -11.02
CA VAL A 193 2.85 -2.78 -12.28
C VAL A 193 1.88 -3.88 -12.72
N GLY A 194 0.59 -3.54 -12.85
CA GLY A 194 -0.42 -4.48 -13.34
C GLY A 194 -0.50 -5.78 -12.54
N GLY A 195 -0.26 -5.72 -11.23
CA GLY A 195 -0.27 -6.89 -10.35
C GLY A 195 0.96 -7.79 -10.45
N VAL A 196 2.09 -7.32 -10.97
CA VAL A 196 3.37 -8.04 -10.94
C VAL A 196 4.46 -7.13 -10.38
N VAL A 197 5.31 -7.67 -9.49
CA VAL A 197 6.47 -6.94 -8.96
C VAL A 197 7.66 -7.13 -9.89
N TYR A 198 8.20 -6.02 -10.36
CA TYR A 198 9.36 -5.97 -11.24
C TYR A 198 10.53 -5.24 -10.57
N THR A 199 11.73 -5.46 -11.09
CA THR A 199 12.98 -4.82 -10.68
C THR A 199 13.52 -3.97 -11.83
N ALA A 200 13.84 -2.71 -11.54
CA ALA A 200 14.47 -1.79 -12.48
C ALA A 200 15.92 -2.17 -12.74
N GLU A 201 16.17 -2.85 -13.86
CA GLU A 201 17.49 -3.40 -14.19
C GLU A 201 17.99 -2.98 -15.58
N ASP A 202 17.13 -2.36 -16.40
CA ASP A 202 17.47 -2.05 -17.78
C ASP A 202 17.09 -0.62 -18.18
N ARG A 203 17.57 -0.20 -19.37
CA ARG A 203 17.14 1.04 -20.02
C ARG A 203 16.98 0.83 -21.52
N GLY A 204 15.98 1.50 -22.10
CA GLY A 204 15.85 1.64 -23.54
C GLY A 204 16.20 3.06 -24.02
N GLY A 205 16.54 3.19 -25.30
CA GLY A 205 16.69 4.50 -25.94
C GLY A 205 15.40 5.33 -25.85
N GLY A 206 14.26 4.70 -26.17
CA GLY A 206 12.93 5.30 -26.13
C GLY A 206 12.27 5.35 -24.74
N VAL A 207 12.79 4.64 -23.75
CA VAL A 207 12.20 4.58 -22.40
C VAL A 207 12.65 5.80 -21.59
N LYS A 208 11.78 6.81 -21.47
CA LYS A 208 12.07 8.11 -20.82
C LYS A 208 10.84 8.61 -20.05
N GLY A 209 11.07 9.27 -18.91
CA GLY A 209 10.01 9.80 -18.07
C GLY A 209 9.11 8.69 -17.51
N ASN A 210 7.79 8.88 -17.60
CA ASN A 210 6.79 7.92 -17.10
C ASN A 210 6.52 6.79 -18.11
N HIS A 211 7.58 6.11 -18.56
CA HIS A 211 7.53 4.97 -19.47
C HIS A 211 8.33 3.82 -18.88
N ILE A 212 7.73 2.63 -18.86
CA ILE A 212 8.36 1.35 -18.51
C ILE A 212 8.26 0.41 -19.71
N ASP A 213 9.34 -0.28 -20.04
CA ASP A 213 9.33 -1.38 -21.00
C ASP A 213 9.52 -2.71 -20.26
N ILE A 214 8.55 -3.61 -20.37
CA ILE A 214 8.53 -4.87 -19.61
C ILE A 214 9.16 -5.98 -20.44
N PHE A 215 10.08 -6.73 -19.84
CA PHE A 215 10.72 -7.85 -20.51
C PHE A 215 9.79 -9.07 -20.59
N PHE A 216 9.68 -9.65 -21.79
CA PHE A 216 9.02 -10.92 -22.09
C PHE A 216 9.97 -11.88 -22.78
N ASP A 217 9.70 -13.17 -22.68
CA ASP A 217 10.57 -14.19 -23.28
C ASP A 217 10.41 -14.28 -24.80
N THR A 218 9.23 -13.95 -25.34
CA THR A 218 8.94 -14.09 -26.78
C THR A 218 8.35 -12.84 -27.43
N HIS A 219 8.56 -12.70 -28.74
CA HIS A 219 7.98 -11.60 -29.54
C HIS A 219 6.47 -11.70 -29.72
N ALA A 220 5.88 -12.89 -29.55
CA ALA A 220 4.44 -13.06 -29.60
C ALA A 220 3.78 -12.45 -28.36
N GLU A 221 4.37 -12.68 -27.18
CA GLU A 221 3.89 -12.11 -25.91
C GLU A 221 3.97 -10.59 -25.90
N THR A 222 5.05 -10.00 -26.45
CA THR A 222 5.16 -8.53 -26.53
C THR A 222 4.05 -7.92 -27.38
N ARG A 223 3.76 -8.51 -28.54
CA ARG A 223 2.65 -8.09 -29.41
C ARG A 223 1.29 -8.24 -28.73
N GLN A 224 1.09 -9.33 -27.99
CA GLN A 224 -0.15 -9.56 -27.25
C GLN A 224 -0.32 -8.57 -26.09
N TYR A 225 0.77 -8.20 -25.42
CA TYR A 225 0.74 -7.23 -24.34
C TYR A 225 0.34 -5.83 -24.87
N GLY A 226 0.96 -5.38 -25.95
CA GLY A 226 0.70 -4.09 -26.59
C GLY A 226 1.22 -2.91 -25.78
N THR A 227 0.57 -1.75 -25.92
CA THR A 227 0.84 -0.56 -25.10
C THR A 227 -0.30 -0.36 -24.13
N ARG A 228 0.01 -0.14 -22.85
CA ARG A 228 -0.99 0.08 -21.80
C ARG A 228 -0.63 1.32 -20.98
N THR A 229 -1.61 1.81 -20.24
CA THR A 229 -1.39 2.79 -19.17
C THR A 229 -1.70 2.11 -17.86
N MET A 230 -0.72 2.04 -16.96
CA MET A 230 -0.84 1.35 -15.67
C MET A 230 -0.39 2.25 -14.53
N GLU A 231 -1.06 2.13 -13.39
CA GLU A 231 -0.52 2.68 -12.15
C GLU A 231 0.76 1.92 -11.77
N VAL A 232 1.76 2.69 -11.33
CA VAL A 232 3.04 2.15 -10.86
C VAL A 232 3.21 2.52 -9.40
N LEU A 233 3.39 1.50 -8.56
CA LEU A 233 3.69 1.69 -7.14
C LEU A 233 5.16 1.35 -6.88
N LEU A 234 5.92 2.30 -6.36
CA LEU A 234 7.26 2.06 -5.86
C LEU A 234 7.19 1.32 -4.53
N LEU A 235 7.97 0.24 -4.41
CA LEU A 235 8.08 -0.60 -3.24
C LEU A 235 9.46 -0.37 -2.59
N GLN A 236 9.52 0.52 -1.60
CA GLN A 236 10.73 0.86 -0.84
C GLN A 236 10.93 -0.08 0.34
#